data_AF-A0A7J2L380-F1
#
_entry.id   AF-A0A7J2L380-F1
#
_cell.length_a   1.000
_cell.length_b   1.000
_cell.length_c   1.000
_cell.angle_alpha   90.00
_cell.angle_beta   90.00
_cell.angle_gamma   90.00
#
_symmetry.space_group_name_H-M   'P 1'
#
loop_
_entity.id
_entity.type
_entity.pdbx_description
1 polymer ?
#
loop_
_entity_poly.entity_id
_entity_poly.type
_entity_poly.pdbx_seq_one_letter_code
_entity_poly.pdbx_strand_id
1 'polypeptide(L)'
;MRRKIVPSNWMLMIHILRLYKDVNQLIQLMGHDGKNGEIKAILRKIIGRLKVLNILGSNIPWYFLTFLPLDLLISSNDRFEKRRALKHALLSLRNSLEKMIVGRISYKFLRRKEAYINFRNPVSSLCVPSSFDEFIPGYVYIPGRKPVLLTAAHAAPPASDINTELLSRRVAMRSGAHALISRIPRLYIDPNRLVGRVLPFRRKLDELINNRKIRLIIDLHSMEKRNSNMVEIGIWFGLSTTGSYVEKLIEFFERNNISYEISYRYLGGDIIFYHANKPRINAIQLEISNGIRGRCLRLLCRTLISYINAVGDINRRGKSS
;
A
#
# COMPACT_ATOMS: atom_id res chain seq x y z
N MET A 1 33.16 16.90 -11.35
CA MET A 1 32.88 15.44 -11.31
C MET A 1 31.70 15.11 -12.23
N ARG A 2 31.97 14.65 -13.47
CA ARG A 2 30.90 14.27 -14.43
C ARG A 2 30.18 13.04 -13.88
N ARG A 3 28.90 13.20 -13.49
CA ARG A 3 28.09 12.07 -13.03
C ARG A 3 28.02 11.04 -14.15
N LYS A 4 28.57 9.84 -13.89
CA LYS A 4 28.38 8.67 -14.75
C LYS A 4 26.89 8.54 -15.04
N ILE A 5 26.58 8.63 -16.33
CA ILE A 5 25.25 8.42 -16.89
C ILE A 5 24.77 7.07 -16.34
N VAL A 6 23.66 7.09 -15.61
CA VAL A 6 22.98 5.88 -15.13
C VAL A 6 22.88 4.93 -16.33
N PRO A 7 23.38 3.67 -16.24
CA PRO A 7 23.30 2.74 -17.36
C PRO A 7 21.89 2.74 -17.90
N SER A 8 21.78 2.84 -19.23
CA SER A 8 20.56 3.25 -19.93
C SER A 8 19.36 2.59 -19.27
N ASN A 9 18.44 3.42 -18.79
CA ASN A 9 17.26 3.04 -18.03
C ASN A 9 16.50 1.86 -18.71
N TRP A 10 16.70 1.67 -20.02
CA TRP A 10 16.27 0.55 -20.85
C TRP A 10 16.78 -0.83 -20.43
N MET A 11 18.08 -1.01 -20.14
CA MET A 11 18.64 -2.32 -19.80
C MET A 11 18.04 -2.87 -18.51
N LEU A 12 17.94 -2.03 -17.48
CA LEU A 12 17.21 -2.35 -16.25
C LEU A 12 15.77 -2.80 -16.54
N MET A 13 15.06 -2.08 -17.41
CA MET A 13 13.67 -2.43 -17.73
C MET A 13 13.54 -3.74 -18.47
N ILE A 14 14.44 -4.06 -19.40
CA ILE A 14 14.47 -5.37 -20.06
C ILE A 14 14.61 -6.48 -19.01
N HIS A 15 15.51 -6.31 -18.04
CA HIS A 15 15.69 -7.32 -16.99
C HIS A 15 14.46 -7.42 -16.07
N ILE A 16 13.80 -6.32 -15.74
CA ILE A 16 12.55 -6.31 -14.98
C ILE A 16 11.42 -7.01 -15.76
N LEU A 17 11.23 -6.68 -17.03
CA LEU A 17 10.19 -7.29 -17.89
C LEU A 17 10.42 -8.79 -18.07
N ARG A 18 11.67 -9.19 -18.29
CA ARG A 18 12.05 -10.60 -18.35
C ARG A 18 11.77 -11.28 -17.02
N LEU A 19 12.24 -10.72 -15.90
CA LEU A 19 12.00 -11.25 -14.56
C LEU A 19 10.49 -11.42 -14.29
N TYR A 20 9.68 -10.42 -14.64
CA TYR A 20 8.24 -10.46 -14.55
C TYR A 20 7.63 -11.61 -15.37
N LYS A 21 8.07 -11.81 -16.61
CA LYS A 21 7.65 -12.95 -17.45
C LYS A 21 7.95 -14.28 -16.77
N ASP A 22 9.17 -14.48 -16.27
CA ASP A 22 9.56 -15.75 -15.66
C ASP A 22 8.84 -16.00 -14.34
N VAL A 23 8.62 -14.97 -13.52
CA VAL A 23 7.83 -15.10 -12.29
C VAL A 23 6.39 -15.53 -12.61
N ASN A 24 5.77 -14.95 -13.64
CA ASN A 24 4.44 -15.38 -14.08
C ASN A 24 4.42 -16.83 -14.58
N GLN A 25 5.41 -17.21 -15.39
CA GLN A 25 5.53 -18.58 -15.88
C GLN A 25 5.71 -19.58 -14.72
N LEU A 26 6.51 -19.22 -13.71
CA LEU A 26 6.68 -20.04 -12.50
C LEU A 26 5.37 -20.18 -11.70
N ILE A 27 4.62 -19.08 -11.53
CA ILE A 27 3.33 -19.10 -10.85
C ILE A 27 2.33 -20.03 -11.57
N GLN A 28 2.31 -20.00 -12.91
CA GLN A 28 1.47 -20.87 -13.73
C GLN A 28 1.86 -22.35 -13.55
N LEU A 29 3.15 -22.69 -13.69
CA LEU A 29 3.62 -24.07 -13.50
C LEU A 29 3.32 -24.60 -12.10
N MET A 30 3.46 -23.77 -11.07
CA MET A 30 3.12 -24.14 -9.70
C MET A 30 1.61 -24.38 -9.50
N GLY A 31 0.75 -23.92 -10.41
CA GLY A 31 -0.69 -24.17 -10.39
C GLY A 31 -1.13 -25.50 -11.00
N HIS A 32 -0.33 -26.08 -11.90
CA HIS A 32 -0.69 -27.26 -12.72
C HIS A 32 0.12 -28.52 -12.38
N ASP A 33 0.69 -28.60 -11.17
CA ASP A 33 1.65 -29.66 -10.81
C ASP A 33 2.73 -29.89 -11.86
N GLY A 34 3.26 -28.78 -12.39
CA GLY A 34 4.29 -28.79 -13.41
C GLY A 34 5.49 -29.66 -13.02
N LYS A 35 6.12 -30.29 -14.02
CA LYS A 35 7.26 -31.18 -13.81
C LYS A 35 8.37 -30.45 -13.05
N ASN A 36 8.92 -31.10 -12.03
CA ASN A 36 9.98 -30.53 -11.18
C ASN A 36 11.18 -29.98 -11.98
N GLY A 37 11.49 -30.56 -13.15
CA GLY A 37 12.55 -30.09 -14.04
C GLY A 37 12.28 -28.69 -14.62
N GLU A 38 11.04 -28.41 -15.04
CA GLU A 38 10.65 -27.12 -15.62
C GLU A 38 10.67 -26.01 -14.57
N ILE A 39 10.15 -26.31 -13.38
CA ILE A 39 10.18 -25.39 -12.22
C ILE A 39 11.63 -25.01 -11.89
N LYS A 40 12.53 -25.99 -11.79
CA LYS A 40 13.97 -25.75 -11.55
C LYS A 40 14.60 -24.90 -12.66
N ALA A 41 14.25 -25.14 -13.92
CA ALA A 41 14.77 -24.37 -15.05
C ALA A 41 14.35 -22.89 -14.97
N ILE A 42 13.10 -22.60 -14.64
CA ILE A 42 12.63 -21.21 -14.49
C ILE A 42 13.27 -20.54 -13.27
N LEU A 43 13.36 -21.23 -12.13
CA LEU A 43 14.04 -20.69 -10.95
C LEU A 43 15.48 -20.29 -11.24
N ARG A 44 16.23 -21.11 -12.00
CA ARG A 44 17.59 -20.76 -12.45
C ARG A 44 17.61 -19.47 -13.28
N LYS A 45 16.65 -19.30 -14.20
CA LYS A 45 16.53 -18.06 -15.00
C LYS A 45 16.22 -16.84 -14.12
N ILE A 46 15.32 -16.98 -13.14
CA ILE A 46 14.99 -15.93 -12.16
C ILE A 46 16.25 -15.54 -11.37
N ILE A 47 16.95 -16.51 -10.79
CA ILE A 47 18.18 -16.29 -10.00
C ILE A 47 19.25 -15.61 -10.87
N GLY A 48 19.46 -16.11 -12.09
CA GLY A 48 20.42 -15.52 -13.03
C GLY A 48 20.12 -14.05 -13.30
N ARG A 49 18.85 -13.67 -13.46
CA ARG A 49 18.46 -12.27 -13.69
C ARG A 49 18.58 -11.40 -12.45
N LEU A 50 18.27 -11.92 -11.27
CA LEU A 50 18.49 -11.20 -10.02
C LEU A 50 19.99 -10.91 -9.82
N LYS A 51 20.87 -11.86 -10.15
CA LYS A 51 22.33 -11.64 -10.16
C LYS A 51 22.73 -10.54 -11.14
N VAL A 52 22.18 -10.55 -12.36
CA VAL A 52 22.45 -9.49 -13.35
C VAL A 52 21.94 -8.13 -12.84
N LEU A 53 20.74 -8.06 -12.26
CA LEU A 53 20.21 -6.82 -11.69
C LEU A 53 21.12 -6.26 -10.59
N ASN A 54 21.74 -7.12 -9.79
CA ASN A 54 22.65 -6.72 -8.71
C ASN A 54 23.94 -6.04 -9.22
N ILE A 55 24.38 -6.36 -10.44
CA ILE A 55 25.59 -5.76 -11.05
C ILE A 55 25.31 -4.50 -11.89
N LEU A 56 24.04 -4.17 -12.16
CA LEU A 56 23.66 -2.99 -12.98
C LEU A 56 23.83 -1.63 -12.27
N GLY A 57 24.34 -1.62 -11.04
CA GLY A 57 24.79 -0.41 -10.35
C GLY A 57 24.20 -0.23 -8.94
N SER A 58 24.81 0.67 -8.16
CA SER A 58 24.51 0.90 -6.74
C SER A 58 23.10 1.44 -6.44
N ASN A 59 22.40 1.96 -7.45
CA ASN A 59 21.03 2.47 -7.29
C ASN A 59 19.95 1.39 -7.46
N ILE A 60 20.29 0.21 -7.96
CA ILE A 60 19.30 -0.87 -8.20
C ILE A 60 18.66 -1.36 -6.89
N PRO A 61 19.41 -1.63 -5.81
CA PRO A 61 18.81 -2.04 -4.54
C PRO A 61 17.79 -1.02 -4.01
N TRP A 62 18.07 0.28 -4.13
CA TRP A 62 17.14 1.35 -3.74
C TRP A 62 15.85 1.34 -4.58
N TYR A 63 15.98 1.05 -5.87
CA TYR A 63 14.83 0.89 -6.73
C TYR A 63 13.98 -0.28 -6.22
N PHE A 64 14.56 -1.45 -5.96
CA PHE A 64 13.83 -2.59 -5.41
C PHE A 64 13.20 -2.32 -4.04
N LEU A 65 13.91 -1.66 -3.12
CA LEU A 65 13.39 -1.25 -1.79
C LEU A 65 12.16 -0.34 -1.89
N THR A 66 12.03 0.42 -2.97
CA THR A 66 10.88 1.30 -3.18
C THR A 66 9.60 0.48 -3.45
N PHE A 67 9.69 -0.59 -4.23
CA PHE A 67 8.54 -1.34 -4.75
C PHE A 67 8.31 -2.71 -4.09
N LEU A 68 9.35 -3.32 -3.52
CA LEU A 68 9.24 -4.61 -2.84
C LEU A 68 8.87 -4.43 -1.37
N PRO A 69 7.91 -5.23 -0.87
CA PRO A 69 7.68 -5.40 0.55
C PRO A 69 8.97 -5.78 1.28
N LEU A 70 9.21 -5.16 2.44
CA LEU A 70 10.44 -5.34 3.21
C LEU A 70 10.57 -6.79 3.67
N ASP A 71 9.45 -7.42 4.01
CA ASP A 71 9.39 -8.82 4.39
C ASP A 71 9.96 -9.73 3.30
N LEU A 72 9.72 -9.47 2.01
CA LEU A 72 10.31 -10.26 0.91
C LEU A 72 11.85 -10.11 0.86
N LEU A 73 12.36 -8.93 1.20
CA LEU A 73 13.79 -8.61 1.13
C LEU A 73 14.59 -9.18 2.29
N ILE A 74 13.97 -9.31 3.47
CA ILE A 74 14.64 -9.75 4.71
C ILE A 74 14.24 -11.17 5.17
N SER A 75 13.43 -11.88 4.38
CA SER A 75 12.99 -13.24 4.74
C SER A 75 14.15 -14.25 4.73
N SER A 76 14.18 -15.15 5.71
CA SER A 76 15.03 -16.34 5.65
C SER A 76 14.54 -17.33 4.59
N ASN A 77 15.44 -18.19 4.12
CA ASN A 77 15.14 -19.22 3.11
C ASN A 77 14.04 -20.19 3.58
N ASP A 78 13.97 -20.45 4.89
CA ASP A 78 13.00 -21.37 5.52
C ASP A 78 11.55 -20.96 5.24
N ARG A 79 11.30 -19.65 5.05
CA ARG A 79 9.97 -19.12 4.68
C ARG A 79 9.46 -19.71 3.36
N PHE A 80 10.35 -20.15 2.47
CA PHE A 80 10.01 -20.61 1.13
C PHE A 80 9.96 -22.14 0.99
N GLU A 81 10.20 -22.90 2.07
CA GLU A 81 10.12 -24.36 2.05
C GLU A 81 8.73 -24.87 1.67
N LYS A 82 7.69 -24.21 2.18
CA LYS A 82 6.30 -24.57 1.89
C LYS A 82 5.91 -24.01 0.52
N ARG A 83 5.51 -24.89 -0.41
CA ARG A 83 5.04 -24.53 -1.77
C ARG A 83 4.01 -23.39 -1.77
N ARG A 84 3.10 -23.37 -0.79
CA ARG A 84 2.11 -22.30 -0.60
C ARG A 84 2.74 -20.96 -0.24
N ALA A 85 3.72 -20.95 0.66
CA ALA A 85 4.42 -19.74 1.08
C ALA A 85 5.27 -19.18 -0.07
N LEU A 86 5.96 -20.05 -0.81
CA LEU A 86 6.67 -19.67 -2.05
C LEU A 86 5.71 -19.05 -3.08
N LYS A 87 4.56 -19.68 -3.34
CA LYS A 87 3.54 -19.12 -4.26
C LYS A 87 3.09 -17.72 -3.83
N HIS A 88 2.92 -17.49 -2.52
CA HIS A 88 2.57 -16.17 -1.99
C HIS A 88 3.69 -15.15 -2.19
N ALA A 89 4.95 -15.53 -1.96
CA ALA A 89 6.11 -14.67 -2.19
C ALA A 89 6.24 -14.30 -3.67
N LEU A 90 6.03 -15.25 -4.58
CA LEU A 90 6.06 -15.02 -6.02
C LEU A 90 4.94 -14.09 -6.49
N LEU A 91 3.73 -14.23 -5.97
CA LEU A 91 2.63 -13.29 -6.25
C LEU A 91 2.97 -11.87 -5.77
N SER A 92 3.59 -11.75 -4.60
CA SER A 92 4.03 -10.47 -4.07
C SER A 92 5.13 -9.85 -4.94
N LEU A 93 6.13 -10.65 -5.33
CA LEU A 93 7.20 -10.23 -6.24
C LEU A 93 6.64 -9.81 -7.60
N ARG A 94 5.73 -10.60 -8.18
CA ARG A 94 5.04 -10.28 -9.44
C ARG A 94 4.38 -8.90 -9.35
N ASN A 95 3.57 -8.69 -8.32
CA ASN A 95 2.85 -7.43 -8.14
C ASN A 95 3.82 -6.25 -7.95
N SER A 96 4.91 -6.42 -7.21
CA SER A 96 5.96 -5.40 -7.12
C SER A 96 6.64 -5.11 -8.45
N LEU A 97 6.90 -6.12 -9.29
CA LEU A 97 7.44 -5.93 -10.63
C LEU A 97 6.45 -5.18 -11.54
N GLU A 98 5.16 -5.49 -11.47
CA GLU A 98 4.11 -4.70 -12.17
C GLU A 98 4.16 -3.23 -11.72
N LYS A 99 4.26 -3.01 -10.40
CA LYS A 99 4.39 -1.65 -9.86
C LYS A 99 5.65 -0.97 -10.37
N MET A 100 6.77 -1.67 -10.55
CA MET A 100 8.00 -1.10 -11.12
C MET A 100 7.82 -0.74 -12.60
N ILE A 101 7.18 -1.61 -13.38
CA ILE A 101 6.95 -1.41 -14.81
C ILE A 101 6.03 -0.20 -15.03
N VAL A 102 4.85 -0.19 -14.40
CA VAL A 102 3.89 0.93 -14.50
C VAL A 102 4.44 2.17 -13.81
N GLY A 103 5.03 1.96 -12.64
CA GLY A 103 5.67 3.00 -11.86
C GLY A 103 6.77 3.70 -12.63
N ARG A 104 7.50 3.10 -13.58
CA ARG A 104 8.47 3.83 -14.40
C ARG A 104 7.81 4.93 -15.26
N ILE A 105 6.59 4.69 -15.75
CA ILE A 105 5.79 5.69 -16.46
C ILE A 105 5.35 6.79 -15.48
N SER A 106 4.90 6.39 -14.29
CA SER A 106 4.45 7.29 -13.22
C SER A 106 5.59 7.95 -12.42
N TYR A 107 6.82 7.45 -12.46
CA TYR A 107 7.96 7.90 -11.65
C TYR A 107 8.43 9.28 -12.13
N LYS A 108 8.26 9.57 -13.41
CA LYS A 108 8.36 10.95 -13.94
C LYS A 108 7.36 11.89 -13.28
N PHE A 109 6.14 11.42 -12.97
CA PHE A 109 5.13 12.21 -12.26
C PHE A 109 5.40 12.30 -10.75
N LEU A 110 5.85 11.23 -10.11
CA LEU A 110 6.20 11.22 -8.68
C LEU A 110 7.42 12.11 -8.39
N ARG A 111 8.39 12.20 -9.30
CA ARG A 111 9.52 13.14 -9.20
C ARG A 111 9.10 14.61 -9.32
N ARG A 112 8.07 14.92 -10.13
CA ARG A 112 7.55 16.29 -10.29
C ARG A 112 6.81 16.82 -9.06
N LYS A 113 6.32 15.93 -8.17
CA LYS A 113 5.59 16.30 -6.95
C LYS A 113 6.47 16.38 -5.69
N GLU A 114 7.80 16.40 -5.82
CA GLU A 114 8.74 16.34 -4.68
C GLU A 114 8.46 15.18 -3.69
N ALA A 115 7.73 14.15 -4.15
CA ALA A 115 7.26 13.05 -3.30
C ALA A 115 8.40 12.17 -2.79
N TYR A 116 9.57 12.32 -3.40
CA TYR A 116 10.84 11.83 -2.93
C TYR A 116 11.68 13.05 -2.60
N ILE A 117 11.70 13.44 -1.32
CA ILE A 117 12.70 14.34 -0.76
C ILE A 117 14.05 13.90 -1.31
N ASN A 118 14.85 14.86 -1.79
CA ASN A 118 16.22 14.64 -2.25
C ASN A 118 16.96 13.67 -1.29
N PHE A 119 17.03 12.38 -1.63
CA PHE A 119 17.83 11.36 -0.92
C PHE A 119 19.34 11.63 -1.00
N ARG A 120 19.76 12.84 -1.41
CA ARG A 120 21.17 13.21 -1.50
C ARG A 120 21.84 13.38 -0.15
N ASN A 121 21.07 13.51 0.93
CA ASN A 121 21.56 13.42 2.30
C ASN A 121 20.49 12.71 3.12
N PRO A 122 20.59 11.40 3.40
CA PRO A 122 19.90 10.85 4.55
C PRO A 122 20.53 11.57 5.75
N VAL A 123 19.85 12.59 6.29
CA VAL A 123 20.16 13.03 7.64
C VAL A 123 19.98 11.78 8.48
N SER A 124 21.10 11.36 9.08
CA SER A 124 21.28 10.20 9.94
C SER A 124 19.99 9.77 10.61
N SER A 125 19.47 8.61 10.20
CA SER A 125 18.37 7.96 10.90
C SER A 125 18.80 7.76 12.35
N LEU A 126 18.16 8.47 13.29
CA LEU A 126 18.20 8.10 14.69
C LEU A 126 17.62 6.68 14.77
N CYS A 127 18.48 5.73 15.08
CA CYS A 127 18.09 4.36 15.38
C CYS A 127 17.31 4.42 16.69
N VAL A 128 15.97 4.34 16.62
CA VAL A 128 15.15 4.21 17.82
C VAL A 128 15.28 2.76 18.29
N PRO A 129 15.84 2.48 19.48
CA PRO A 129 16.02 1.13 19.98
C PRO A 129 14.67 0.40 20.05
N SER A 130 14.67 -0.90 19.72
CA SER A 130 13.51 -1.78 19.85
C SER A 130 13.08 -1.88 21.32
N SER A 131 12.04 -1.11 21.68
CA SER A 131 11.31 -1.01 22.97
C SER A 131 10.89 0.44 23.27
N PHE A 132 11.53 1.44 22.64
CA PHE A 132 11.12 2.85 22.79
C PHE A 132 9.70 3.12 22.25
N ASP A 133 9.31 2.37 21.22
CA ASP A 133 7.95 2.37 20.65
C ASP A 133 6.87 1.97 21.67
N GLU A 134 7.24 1.29 22.77
CA GLU A 134 6.31 0.88 23.83
C GLU A 134 5.95 2.04 24.75
N PHE A 135 6.84 3.04 24.89
CA PHE A 135 6.62 4.19 25.76
C PHE A 135 5.83 5.30 25.07
N ILE A 136 6.05 5.52 23.77
CA ILE A 136 5.26 6.45 22.94
C ILE A 136 5.18 5.88 21.51
N PRO A 137 4.18 5.05 21.18
CA PRO A 137 4.12 4.38 19.88
C PRO A 137 3.98 5.34 18.69
N GLY A 138 3.68 6.62 18.93
CA GLY A 138 3.44 7.58 17.86
C GLY A 138 2.20 7.25 17.02
N TYR A 139 1.32 6.37 17.51
CA TYR A 139 0.05 6.02 16.90
C TYR A 139 -0.98 5.58 17.94
N VAL A 140 -2.25 5.55 17.54
CA VAL A 140 -3.34 4.87 18.24
C VAL A 140 -3.88 3.76 17.35
N TYR A 141 -3.97 2.56 17.91
CA TYR A 141 -4.57 1.41 17.26
C TYR A 141 -5.90 1.05 17.92
N ILE A 142 -6.95 0.91 17.10
CA ILE A 142 -8.26 0.42 17.52
C ILE A 142 -8.44 -0.99 16.93
N PRO A 143 -8.54 -2.03 17.78
CA PRO A 143 -8.72 -3.39 17.30
C PRO A 143 -10.12 -3.61 16.72
N GLY A 144 -10.16 -4.34 15.61
CA GLY A 144 -11.37 -4.80 14.94
C GLY A 144 -11.43 -6.32 14.78
N ARG A 145 -12.53 -6.79 14.20
CA ARG A 145 -12.77 -8.20 13.84
C ARG A 145 -12.97 -8.40 12.34
N LYS A 146 -13.17 -7.33 11.58
CA LYS A 146 -13.32 -7.35 10.12
C LYS A 146 -11.97 -7.19 9.45
N PRO A 147 -11.72 -7.82 8.29
CA PRO A 147 -10.45 -7.72 7.56
C PRO A 147 -10.31 -6.39 6.81
N VAL A 148 -10.74 -5.29 7.44
CA VAL A 148 -10.70 -3.94 6.92
C VAL A 148 -9.91 -3.08 7.92
N LEU A 149 -8.98 -2.30 7.41
CA LEU A 149 -8.15 -1.38 8.19
C LEU A 149 -8.32 0.04 7.69
N LEU A 150 -8.73 0.93 8.58
CA LEU A 150 -8.74 2.37 8.35
C LEU A 150 -7.38 2.94 8.75
N THR A 151 -6.78 3.76 7.91
CA THR A 151 -5.58 4.52 8.26
C THR A 151 -5.87 6.02 8.25
N ALA A 152 -5.28 6.74 9.19
CA ALA A 152 -5.30 8.21 9.24
C ALA A 152 -3.89 8.70 9.55
N ALA A 153 -3.04 8.73 8.51
CA ALA A 153 -1.62 9.03 8.64
C ALA A 153 -1.34 10.49 9.01
N HIS A 154 -2.24 11.40 8.67
CA HIS A 154 -2.11 12.84 8.89
C HIS A 154 -3.06 13.35 9.98
N ALA A 155 -3.46 12.51 10.94
CA ALA A 155 -4.38 12.89 12.01
C ALA A 155 -3.78 13.87 13.05
N ALA A 156 -2.45 13.91 13.20
CA ALA A 156 -1.78 14.66 14.26
C ALA A 156 -1.48 16.12 13.86
N PRO A 157 -1.77 17.11 14.72
CA PRO A 157 -1.41 18.51 14.49
C PRO A 157 0.08 18.77 14.78
N PRO A 158 0.72 19.77 14.16
CA PRO A 158 0.18 20.74 13.20
C PRO A 158 -0.05 20.16 11.79
N ALA A 159 -0.84 20.88 10.99
CA ALA A 159 -1.21 20.50 9.62
C ALA A 159 -1.93 19.14 9.54
N SER A 160 -2.77 18.84 10.52
CA SER A 160 -3.59 17.63 10.53
C SER A 160 -4.69 17.68 9.48
N ASP A 161 -5.03 16.52 8.94
CA ASP A 161 -6.17 16.35 8.06
C ASP A 161 -7.49 16.35 8.84
N ILE A 162 -8.36 17.31 8.51
CA ILE A 162 -9.55 17.61 9.30
C ILE A 162 -10.50 16.40 9.28
N ASN A 163 -11.08 16.07 10.45
CA ASN A 163 -12.03 14.98 10.66
C ASN A 163 -11.53 13.54 10.42
N THR A 164 -10.30 13.32 9.92
CA THR A 164 -9.80 11.97 9.60
C THR A 164 -9.65 11.08 10.83
N GLU A 165 -9.16 11.63 11.95
CA GLU A 165 -9.15 10.92 13.25
C GLU A 165 -10.58 10.57 13.69
N LEU A 166 -11.47 11.55 13.72
CA LEU A 166 -12.84 11.34 14.19
C LEU A 166 -13.56 10.27 13.37
N LEU A 167 -13.43 10.33 12.04
CA LEU A 167 -14.01 9.36 11.13
C LEU A 167 -13.40 7.97 11.31
N SER A 168 -12.07 7.85 11.29
CA SER A 168 -11.40 6.55 11.45
C SER A 168 -11.81 5.88 12.76
N ARG A 169 -11.82 6.62 13.89
CA ARG A 169 -12.29 6.10 15.19
C ARG A 169 -13.74 5.65 15.13
N ARG A 170 -14.65 6.53 14.70
CA ARG A 170 -16.09 6.27 14.76
C ARG A 170 -16.49 5.13 13.82
N VAL A 171 -15.95 5.12 12.61
CA VAL A 171 -16.20 4.07 11.62
C VAL A 171 -15.66 2.73 12.12
N ALA A 172 -14.43 2.68 12.65
CA ALA A 172 -13.86 1.44 13.20
C ALA A 172 -14.70 0.86 14.33
N MET A 173 -15.02 1.67 15.34
CA MET A 173 -15.80 1.22 16.51
C MET A 173 -17.19 0.72 16.12
N ARG A 174 -17.85 1.34 15.13
CA ARG A 174 -19.23 1.01 14.74
C ARG A 174 -19.33 -0.12 13.72
N SER A 175 -18.30 -0.32 12.90
CA SER A 175 -18.28 -1.38 11.88
C SER A 175 -17.52 -2.64 12.34
N GLY A 176 -16.70 -2.53 13.39
CA GLY A 176 -15.78 -3.59 13.81
C GLY A 176 -14.55 -3.72 12.89
N ALA A 177 -14.25 -2.71 12.07
CA ALA A 177 -12.97 -2.60 11.36
C ALA A 177 -11.84 -2.23 12.33
N HIS A 178 -10.61 -2.51 11.90
CA HIS A 178 -9.42 -1.98 12.58
C HIS A 178 -9.24 -0.50 12.20
N ALA A 179 -8.64 0.29 13.09
CA ALA A 179 -8.10 1.61 12.72
C ALA A 179 -6.69 1.81 13.26
N LEU A 180 -5.86 2.48 12.48
CA LEU A 180 -4.51 2.92 12.85
C LEU A 180 -4.36 4.40 12.55
N ILE A 181 -4.13 5.19 13.59
CA ILE A 181 -4.19 6.66 13.56
C ILE A 181 -2.83 7.19 14.00
N SER A 182 -2.16 7.98 13.16
CA SER A 182 -0.86 8.56 13.53
C SER A 182 -1.01 9.60 14.65
N ARG A 183 -0.07 9.62 15.57
CA ARG A 183 0.16 10.69 16.56
C ARG A 183 1.38 11.54 16.24
N ILE A 184 2.09 11.22 15.16
CA ILE A 184 3.25 11.98 14.69
C ILE A 184 2.80 12.98 13.62
N PRO A 185 3.05 14.28 13.81
CA PRO A 185 2.67 15.30 12.84
C PRO A 185 3.49 15.17 11.55
N ARG A 186 2.82 15.31 10.40
CA ARG A 186 3.45 15.09 9.08
C ARG A 186 4.59 16.06 8.75
N LEU A 187 4.66 17.20 9.44
CA LEU A 187 5.74 18.18 9.27
C LEU A 187 7.09 17.67 9.79
N TYR A 188 7.11 16.78 10.80
CA TYR A 188 8.34 16.18 11.29
C TYR A 188 8.77 15.02 10.39
N ILE A 189 7.86 14.08 10.19
CA ILE A 189 8.06 12.94 9.30
C ILE A 189 6.69 12.43 8.87
N ASP A 190 6.45 12.44 7.57
CA ASP A 190 5.19 12.03 6.98
C ASP A 190 5.08 10.49 6.93
N PRO A 191 4.16 9.86 7.69
CA PRO A 191 3.99 8.41 7.69
C PRO A 191 3.49 7.86 6.36
N ASN A 192 2.94 8.71 5.48
CA ASN A 192 2.49 8.36 4.13
C ASN A 192 3.57 8.60 3.05
N ARG A 193 4.85 8.66 3.44
CA ARG A 193 6.01 8.71 2.54
C ARG A 193 6.92 7.51 2.73
N LEU A 194 7.79 7.27 1.75
CA LEU A 194 8.80 6.21 1.77
C LEU A 194 9.66 6.26 3.04
N VAL A 195 10.11 7.45 3.45
CA VAL A 195 10.89 7.64 4.69
C VAL A 195 10.09 7.28 5.94
N GLY A 196 8.77 7.44 5.90
CA GLY A 196 7.88 7.09 7.00
C GLY A 196 7.82 5.58 7.27
N ARG A 197 8.23 4.70 6.33
CA ARG A 197 8.16 3.24 6.48
C ARG A 197 8.92 2.69 7.70
N VAL A 198 9.92 3.43 8.19
CA VAL A 198 10.66 3.05 9.40
C VAL A 198 9.90 3.40 10.69
N LEU A 199 8.85 4.22 10.62
CA LEU A 199 8.08 4.64 11.78
C LEU A 199 7.31 3.49 12.41
N PRO A 200 7.06 3.54 13.73
CA PRO A 200 6.30 2.50 14.42
C PRO A 200 4.88 2.34 13.85
N PHE A 201 4.26 3.45 13.41
CA PHE A 201 2.99 3.43 12.69
C PHE A 201 3.03 2.50 11.46
N ARG A 202 4.09 2.58 10.64
CA ARG A 202 4.20 1.76 9.42
C ARG A 202 4.56 0.31 9.73
N ARG A 203 5.42 0.08 10.72
CA ARG A 203 5.73 -1.27 11.22
C ARG A 203 4.48 -1.96 11.77
N LYS A 204 3.64 -1.25 12.52
CA LYS A 204 2.36 -1.76 13.02
C LYS A 204 1.38 -2.05 11.88
N LEU A 205 1.33 -1.19 10.86
CA LEU A 205 0.52 -1.43 9.67
C LEU A 205 0.92 -2.74 8.97
N ASP A 206 2.21 -2.98 8.77
CA ASP A 206 2.72 -4.25 8.23
C ASP A 206 2.35 -5.46 9.10
N GLU A 207 2.50 -5.35 10.42
CA GLU A 207 2.09 -6.38 11.37
C GLU A 207 0.59 -6.70 11.23
N LEU A 208 -0.27 -5.67 11.20
CA LEU A 208 -1.72 -5.86 11.09
C LEU A 208 -2.09 -6.53 9.77
N ILE A 209 -1.51 -6.09 8.66
CA ILE A 209 -1.75 -6.66 7.34
C ILE A 209 -1.43 -8.16 7.34
N ASN A 210 -0.30 -8.54 7.93
CA ASN A 210 0.16 -9.93 7.96
C ASN A 210 -0.64 -10.78 8.96
N ASN A 211 -0.83 -10.29 10.19
CA ASN A 211 -1.37 -11.09 11.30
C ASN A 211 -2.90 -11.08 11.36
N ARG A 212 -3.54 -9.97 10.99
CA ARG A 212 -5.01 -9.80 11.06
C ARG A 212 -5.71 -10.11 9.74
N LYS A 213 -4.96 -10.60 8.74
CA LYS A 213 -5.49 -10.99 7.41
C LYS A 213 -6.27 -9.84 6.76
N ILE A 214 -5.78 -8.61 6.90
CA ILE A 214 -6.40 -7.44 6.28
C ILE A 214 -6.49 -7.65 4.77
N ARG A 215 -7.66 -7.34 4.21
CA ARG A 215 -7.99 -7.47 2.78
C ARG A 215 -8.31 -6.14 2.12
N LEU A 216 -8.68 -5.15 2.92
CA LEU A 216 -8.97 -3.80 2.46
C LEU A 216 -8.33 -2.78 3.41
N ILE A 217 -7.58 -1.85 2.85
CA ILE A 217 -7.08 -0.65 3.52
C ILE A 217 -7.89 0.53 2.98
N ILE A 218 -8.43 1.35 3.88
CA ILE A 218 -9.08 2.62 3.54
C ILE A 218 -8.26 3.73 4.19
N ASP A 219 -7.47 4.43 3.38
CA ASP A 219 -6.59 5.50 3.85
C ASP A 219 -7.33 6.84 3.77
N LEU A 220 -7.62 7.42 4.94
CA LEU A 220 -8.40 8.65 5.07
C LEU A 220 -7.47 9.86 5.12
N HIS A 221 -7.71 10.77 4.19
CA HIS A 221 -7.06 12.07 4.08
C HIS A 221 -8.10 13.18 4.00
N SER A 222 -7.63 14.41 4.07
CA SER A 222 -8.45 15.59 3.86
C SER A 222 -7.91 16.48 2.76
N MET A 223 -8.81 17.07 1.99
CA MET A 223 -8.47 17.98 0.91
C MET A 223 -9.09 19.36 1.14
N GLU A 224 -8.39 20.40 0.67
CA GLU A 224 -8.96 21.74 0.57
C GLU A 224 -10.23 21.71 -0.29
N LYS A 225 -11.24 22.47 0.13
CA LYS A 225 -12.49 22.60 -0.62
C LYS A 225 -12.20 23.34 -1.93
N ARG A 226 -12.14 22.59 -3.03
CA ARG A 226 -11.97 23.16 -4.39
C ARG A 226 -13.14 22.83 -5.31
N ASN A 227 -13.77 21.68 -5.12
CA ASN A 227 -14.91 21.21 -5.90
C ASN A 227 -16.19 21.11 -5.03
N SER A 228 -17.33 20.90 -5.67
CA SER A 228 -18.60 20.52 -5.01
C SER A 228 -18.58 19.08 -4.47
N ASN A 229 -17.52 18.31 -4.77
CA ASN A 229 -17.37 16.93 -4.36
C ASN A 229 -17.04 16.82 -2.87
N MET A 230 -17.76 15.91 -2.19
CA MET A 230 -17.53 15.59 -0.80
C MET A 230 -16.30 14.70 -0.62
N VAL A 231 -16.11 13.74 -1.52
CA VAL A 231 -15.04 12.73 -1.44
C VAL A 231 -14.35 12.56 -2.78
N GLU A 232 -13.03 12.61 -2.80
CA GLU A 232 -12.22 12.18 -3.93
C GLU A 232 -11.65 10.77 -3.65
N ILE A 233 -11.75 9.85 -4.61
CA ILE A 233 -11.36 8.44 -4.47
C ILE A 233 -10.05 8.20 -5.22
N GLY A 234 -9.00 7.81 -4.51
CA GLY A 234 -7.70 7.46 -5.07
C GLY A 234 -7.47 5.95 -5.14
N ILE A 235 -7.20 5.43 -6.35
CA ILE A 235 -7.05 3.97 -6.60
C ILE A 235 -5.78 3.56 -7.35
N TRP A 236 -4.77 4.42 -7.38
CA TRP A 236 -3.44 4.21 -7.99
C TRP A 236 -3.52 3.51 -9.36
N PHE A 237 -4.14 4.16 -10.34
CA PHE A 237 -4.36 3.62 -11.69
C PHE A 237 -5.07 2.26 -11.72
N GLY A 238 -5.95 1.98 -10.75
CA GLY A 238 -6.63 0.68 -10.62
C GLY A 238 -5.71 -0.48 -10.22
N LEU A 239 -4.46 -0.19 -9.84
CA LEU A 239 -3.51 -1.21 -9.38
C LEU A 239 -3.62 -1.47 -7.88
N SER A 240 -4.21 -0.54 -7.12
CA SER A 240 -4.31 -0.66 -5.68
C SER A 240 -5.52 -1.47 -5.18
N THR A 241 -6.57 -1.61 -5.99
CA THR A 241 -7.83 -2.27 -5.61
C THR A 241 -8.47 -2.97 -6.81
N THR A 242 -9.31 -3.98 -6.55
CA THR A 242 -10.19 -4.58 -7.58
C THR A 242 -11.42 -3.71 -7.83
N GLY A 243 -12.02 -3.83 -9.03
CA GLY A 243 -13.23 -3.09 -9.42
C GLY A 243 -14.38 -3.28 -8.44
N SER A 244 -14.59 -4.51 -7.96
CA SER A 244 -15.65 -4.85 -7.01
C SER A 244 -15.68 -4.03 -5.71
N TYR A 245 -14.51 -3.67 -5.15
CA TYR A 245 -14.47 -2.83 -3.94
C TYR A 245 -14.83 -1.38 -4.26
N VAL A 246 -14.48 -0.89 -5.46
CA VAL A 246 -14.72 0.49 -5.90
C VAL A 246 -16.16 0.67 -6.33
N GLU A 247 -16.68 -0.22 -7.17
CA GLU A 247 -18.08 -0.24 -7.63
C GLU A 247 -19.03 -0.25 -6.43
N LYS A 248 -18.76 -1.11 -5.44
CA LYS A 248 -19.57 -1.16 -4.23
C LYS A 248 -19.45 0.12 -3.39
N LEU A 249 -18.27 0.73 -3.31
CA LEU A 249 -18.12 2.01 -2.60
C LEU A 249 -18.94 3.11 -3.28
N ILE A 250 -18.87 3.17 -4.61
CA ILE A 250 -19.64 4.10 -5.45
C ILE A 250 -21.14 3.89 -5.24
N GLU A 251 -21.63 2.65 -5.32
CA GLU A 251 -23.03 2.30 -5.05
C GLU A 251 -23.52 2.82 -3.69
N PHE A 252 -22.68 2.71 -2.65
CA PHE A 252 -22.99 3.26 -1.33
C PHE A 252 -22.99 4.78 -1.30
N PHE A 253 -22.09 5.45 -2.03
CA PHE A 253 -22.09 6.90 -2.13
C PHE A 253 -23.30 7.43 -2.89
N GLU A 254 -23.64 6.84 -4.03
CA GLU A 254 -24.82 7.20 -4.84
C GLU A 254 -26.11 7.04 -4.03
N ARG A 255 -26.31 5.88 -3.39
CA ARG A 255 -27.50 5.61 -2.55
C ARG A 255 -27.68 6.61 -1.40
N ASN A 256 -26.60 7.18 -0.92
CA ASN A 256 -26.60 8.12 0.19
C ASN A 256 -26.41 9.58 -0.26
N ASN A 257 -26.50 9.87 -1.56
CA ASN A 257 -26.32 11.20 -2.14
C ASN A 257 -25.00 11.88 -1.70
N ILE A 258 -23.92 11.11 -1.62
CA ILE A 258 -22.57 11.63 -1.34
C ILE A 258 -21.92 11.93 -2.67
N SER A 259 -21.63 13.20 -2.96
CA SER A 259 -20.90 13.57 -4.18
C SER A 259 -19.46 13.07 -4.13
N TYR A 260 -19.02 12.40 -5.18
CA TYR A 260 -17.68 11.83 -5.26
C TYR A 260 -17.06 12.01 -6.65
N GLU A 261 -15.74 11.85 -6.71
CA GLU A 261 -14.97 11.85 -7.96
C GLU A 261 -13.83 10.83 -7.86
N ILE A 262 -13.56 10.08 -8.93
CA ILE A 262 -12.35 9.25 -9.01
C ILE A 262 -11.18 10.17 -9.35
N SER A 263 -10.27 10.36 -8.40
CA SER A 263 -9.24 11.38 -8.50
C SER A 263 -8.08 10.94 -9.40
N TYR A 264 -7.78 11.75 -10.41
CA TYR A 264 -6.52 11.69 -11.14
C TYR A 264 -5.38 12.44 -10.43
N ARG A 265 -5.72 13.28 -9.44
CA ARG A 265 -4.77 14.10 -8.69
C ARG A 265 -4.21 13.37 -7.48
N TYR A 266 -5.08 12.75 -6.70
CA TYR A 266 -4.77 11.99 -5.49
C TYR A 266 -4.85 10.50 -5.79
N LEU A 267 -3.86 10.02 -6.54
CA LEU A 267 -3.79 8.63 -6.97
C LEU A 267 -3.56 7.64 -5.80
N GLY A 268 -3.28 8.11 -4.59
CA GLY A 268 -2.82 7.26 -3.49
C GLY A 268 -1.37 7.58 -3.08
N GLY A 269 -1.15 7.76 -1.78
CA GLY A 269 0.17 7.95 -1.19
C GLY A 269 0.99 6.67 -1.05
N ASP A 270 2.09 6.72 -0.29
CA ASP A 270 2.99 5.58 -0.10
C ASP A 270 2.28 4.41 0.61
N ILE A 271 1.31 4.66 1.49
CA ILE A 271 0.51 3.61 2.14
C ILE A 271 -0.21 2.75 1.11
N ILE A 272 -0.98 3.39 0.23
CA ILE A 272 -1.73 2.75 -0.84
C ILE A 272 -0.78 2.04 -1.80
N PHE A 273 0.22 2.76 -2.28
CA PHE A 273 1.18 2.25 -3.25
C PHE A 273 1.97 1.05 -2.72
N TYR A 274 2.45 1.12 -1.48
CA TYR A 274 3.32 0.09 -0.90
C TYR A 274 2.53 -1.17 -0.53
N HIS A 275 1.44 -1.04 0.22
CA HIS A 275 0.74 -2.21 0.78
C HIS A 275 -0.28 -2.85 -0.16
N ALA A 276 -0.76 -2.14 -1.18
CA ALA A 276 -1.68 -2.75 -2.11
C ALA A 276 -1.04 -3.96 -2.81
N ASN A 277 -1.73 -5.08 -2.82
CA ASN A 277 -1.23 -6.36 -3.34
C ASN A 277 -2.41 -7.15 -3.90
N LYS A 278 -3.08 -6.60 -4.92
CA LYS A 278 -4.31 -7.18 -5.46
C LYS A 278 -4.11 -8.62 -5.97
N PRO A 279 -5.09 -9.52 -5.79
CA PRO A 279 -6.37 -9.31 -5.11
C PRO A 279 -6.30 -9.49 -3.58
N ARG A 280 -5.10 -9.77 -3.02
CA ARG A 280 -4.92 -10.16 -1.61
C ARG A 280 -5.19 -9.02 -0.64
N ILE A 281 -4.67 -7.84 -0.96
CA ILE A 281 -4.80 -6.61 -0.18
C ILE A 281 -5.22 -5.52 -1.16
N ASN A 282 -6.42 -5.01 -0.99
CA ASN A 282 -6.95 -3.85 -1.71
C ASN A 282 -6.69 -2.62 -0.87
N ALA A 283 -6.44 -1.49 -1.50
CA ALA A 283 -6.23 -0.22 -0.82
C ALA A 283 -6.94 0.89 -1.60
N ILE A 284 -7.68 1.73 -0.88
CA ILE A 284 -8.41 2.87 -1.43
C ILE A 284 -8.04 4.09 -0.59
N GLN A 285 -7.66 5.19 -1.24
CA GLN A 285 -7.52 6.49 -0.59
C GLN A 285 -8.84 7.25 -0.69
N LEU A 286 -9.28 7.86 0.41
CA LEU A 286 -10.41 8.79 0.41
C LEU A 286 -9.93 10.16 0.87
N GLU A 287 -10.02 11.12 -0.03
CA GLU A 287 -9.73 12.53 0.21
C GLU A 287 -11.04 13.24 0.54
N ILE A 288 -11.20 13.62 1.80
CA ILE A 288 -12.46 14.17 2.32
C ILE A 288 -12.39 15.69 2.33
N SER A 289 -13.38 16.36 1.74
CA SER A 289 -13.42 17.82 1.73
C SER A 289 -13.42 18.41 3.15
N ASN A 290 -12.48 19.33 3.42
CA ASN A 290 -12.37 20.07 4.69
C ASN A 290 -13.64 20.86 5.05
N GLY A 291 -14.49 21.15 4.06
CA GLY A 291 -15.77 21.82 4.26
C GLY A 291 -16.86 20.94 4.88
N ILE A 292 -16.68 19.61 4.95
CA ILE A 292 -17.72 18.70 5.43
C ILE A 292 -17.86 18.79 6.95
N ARG A 293 -19.05 19.17 7.41
CA ARG A 293 -19.40 19.29 8.83
C ARG A 293 -20.83 18.75 9.10
N GLY A 294 -21.17 18.61 10.38
CA GLY A 294 -22.54 18.37 10.83
C GLY A 294 -23.23 17.16 10.19
N ARG A 295 -24.35 17.40 9.49
CA ARG A 295 -25.16 16.35 8.84
C ARG A 295 -24.38 15.59 7.78
N CYS A 296 -23.62 16.29 6.94
CA CYS A 296 -22.85 15.68 5.85
C CYS A 296 -21.75 14.74 6.38
N LEU A 297 -21.06 15.14 7.46
CA LEU A 297 -20.05 14.27 8.10
C LEU A 297 -20.67 13.02 8.71
N ARG A 298 -21.83 13.16 9.36
CA ARG A 298 -22.59 12.02 9.92
C ARG A 298 -23.06 11.07 8.82
N LEU A 299 -23.52 11.60 7.69
CA LEU A 299 -23.93 10.83 6.53
C LEU A 299 -22.76 10.03 5.96
N LEU A 300 -21.62 10.68 5.68
CA LEU A 300 -20.39 10.01 5.23
C LEU A 300 -19.96 8.91 6.19
N CYS A 301 -19.95 9.19 7.50
CA CYS A 301 -19.62 8.19 8.52
C CYS A 301 -20.54 6.96 8.46
N ARG A 302 -21.87 7.16 8.35
CA ARG A 302 -22.84 6.06 8.23
C ARG A 302 -22.64 5.26 6.96
N THR A 303 -22.41 5.94 5.84
CA THR A 303 -22.18 5.29 4.55
C THR A 303 -20.92 4.42 4.57
N LEU A 304 -19.81 4.91 5.14
CA LEU A 304 -18.59 4.12 5.30
C LEU A 304 -18.79 2.92 6.22
N ILE A 305 -19.56 3.06 7.31
CA ILE A 305 -19.91 1.93 8.18
C ILE A 305 -20.67 0.86 7.39
N SER A 306 -21.69 1.25 6.62
CA SER A 306 -22.49 0.32 5.81
C SER A 306 -21.66 -0.36 4.72
N TYR A 307 -20.80 0.39 4.04
CA TYR A 307 -19.86 -0.14 3.06
C TYR A 307 -18.94 -1.20 3.68
N ILE A 308 -18.27 -0.87 4.78
CA ILE A 308 -17.37 -1.79 5.49
C ILE A 308 -18.12 -3.03 5.98
N ASN A 309 -19.36 -2.89 6.43
CA ASN A 309 -20.18 -4.02 6.80
C ASN A 309 -20.42 -4.94 5.60
N ALA A 310 -20.77 -4.37 4.46
CA ALA A 310 -21.07 -5.12 3.26
C ALA A 310 -19.85 -5.77 2.58
N VAL A 311 -18.62 -5.26 2.78
CA VAL A 311 -17.38 -5.85 2.21
C VAL A 311 -16.58 -6.68 3.20
N GLY A 312 -16.66 -6.38 4.49
CA GLY A 312 -15.97 -7.13 5.54
C GLY A 312 -16.46 -8.56 5.66
N ASP A 313 -17.73 -8.81 5.29
CA ASP A 313 -18.36 -10.13 5.38
C ASP A 313 -18.19 -10.98 4.12
N ILE A 314 -17.87 -10.38 2.97
CA ILE A 314 -17.59 -11.09 1.69
C ILE A 314 -16.50 -12.14 1.89
N ASN A 315 -15.50 -11.83 2.74
CA ASN A 315 -14.35 -12.70 2.98
C ASN A 315 -14.58 -13.75 4.07
N ARG A 316 -15.72 -13.73 4.79
CA ARG A 316 -16.08 -14.77 5.76
C ARG A 316 -16.81 -15.94 5.11
N ARG A 317 -17.62 -15.69 4.08
CA ARG A 317 -18.48 -16.71 3.45
C ARG A 317 -17.74 -17.72 2.56
N GLY A 318 -16.53 -17.41 2.08
CA GLY A 318 -15.73 -18.32 1.25
C GLY A 318 -14.94 -19.41 1.99
N LYS A 319 -15.33 -19.75 3.23
CA LYS A 319 -14.65 -20.78 4.05
C LYS A 319 -15.58 -21.86 4.61
N SER A 320 -16.86 -21.80 4.27
CA SER A 320 -17.89 -22.73 4.71
C SER A 320 -18.47 -23.54 3.54
N SER A 321 -17.70 -23.68 2.46
CA SER A 321 -18.00 -24.52 1.29
C SER A 321 -16.85 -25.49 1.06
#